data_AF-A0A1L5KM01-F1
#
_entry.id   AF-A0A1L5KM01-F1
#
_cell.length_a   1.000
_cell.length_b   1.000
_cell.length_c   1.000
_cell.angle_alpha   90.00
_cell.angle_beta   90.00
_cell.angle_gamma   90.00
#
_symmetry.space_group_name_H-M   'P 1'
#
loop_
_entity.id
_entity.type
_entity.pdbx_description
1 polymer ?
#
loop_
_entity_poly.entity_id
_entity_poly.type
_entity_poly.pdbx_seq_one_letter_code
_entity_poly.pdbx_strand_id
1 'polypeptide(L)' 'MYVLLNLKRRKLGVRELVTLLEQTVVNTLAELGIEAHPRADAPGVYVGEKKICSLGLRIRRGC' A
#
# COMPACT_ATOMS: atom_id res chain seq x y z
N MET A 1 -0.65 -9.07 2.89
CA MET A 1 -1.47 -9.18 1.67
C MET A 1 -0.55 -9.44 0.48
N TYR A 2 -0.88 -10.39 -0.39
CA TYR A 2 -0.15 -10.62 -1.63
C TYR A 2 -1.07 -10.36 -2.81
N VAL A 3 -0.77 -9.32 -3.59
CA VAL A 3 -1.49 -9.00 -4.83
C VAL A 3 -0.65 -9.48 -6.00
N LEU A 4 -1.25 -10.30 -6.86
CA LEU A 4 -0.66 -10.71 -8.14
C LEU A 4 -1.40 -10.00 -9.26
N LEU A 5 -0.77 -8.99 -9.85
CA LEU A 5 -1.41 -8.10 -10.81
C LEU A 5 -0.49 -7.86 -12.01
N ASN A 6 -1.06 -7.87 -13.21
CA ASN A 6 -0.34 -7.41 -14.39
C ASN A 6 -0.43 -5.87 -14.48
N LEU A 7 0.66 -5.20 -14.13
CA LEU A 7 0.74 -3.74 -14.08
C LEU A 7 0.59 -3.12 -15.47
N LYS A 8 1.23 -3.73 -16.49
CA LYS A 8 1.20 -3.24 -17.88
C LYS A 8 -0.21 -3.21 -18.44
N ARG A 9 -0.96 -4.32 -18.25
CA ARG A 9 -2.35 -4.42 -18.72
C ARG A 9 -3.25 -3.38 -18.06
N ARG A 10 -2.98 -3.05 -16.80
CA ARG A 10 -3.75 -2.04 -16.04
C ARG A 10 -3.23 -0.61 -16.22
N LYS A 11 -2.14 -0.43 -16.97
CA LYS A 11 -1.43 0.86 -17.11
C LYS A 11 -1.08 1.50 -15.75
N LEU A 12 -0.85 0.67 -14.73
CA LEU A 12 -0.57 1.12 -13.36
C LEU A 12 0.94 1.25 -13.14
N GLY A 13 1.34 2.36 -12.53
CA GLY A 13 2.69 2.54 -12.03
C GLY A 13 2.94 1.75 -10.73
N VAL A 14 4.21 1.45 -10.44
CA VAL A 14 4.59 0.78 -9.17
C VAL A 14 4.25 1.65 -7.97
N ARG A 15 4.60 2.94 -8.03
CA ARG A 15 4.32 3.90 -6.95
C ARG A 15 2.82 4.06 -6.73
N GLU A 16 2.07 4.14 -7.82
CA GLU A 16 0.60 4.21 -7.78
C GLU A 16 0.00 2.96 -7.13
N LEU A 17 0.50 1.76 -7.47
CA LEU A 17 0.08 0.54 -6.78
C LEU A 17 0.40 0.60 -5.28
N VAL A 18 1.60 1.04 -4.89
CA VAL A 18 1.94 1.18 -3.46
C VAL A 18 0.96 2.11 -2.76
N THR A 19 0.70 3.30 -3.32
CA THR A 19 -0.27 4.26 -2.77
C THR A 19 -1.67 3.66 -2.65
N LEU A 20 -2.14 2.93 -3.66
CA LEU A 20 -3.44 2.25 -3.61
C LEU A 20 -3.48 1.19 -2.50
N LEU A 21 -2.41 0.42 -2.31
CA LEU A 21 -2.34 -0.58 -1.24
C LEU A 21 -2.28 0.07 0.14
N GLU A 22 -1.54 1.17 0.30
CA GLU A 22 -1.53 1.96 1.54
C GLU A 22 -2.93 2.48 1.87
N GLN A 23 -3.60 3.09 0.89
CA GLN A 23 -4.94 3.62 1.07
C GLN A 23 -5.97 2.53 1.37
N THR A 24 -5.82 1.35 0.76
CA THR A 24 -6.69 0.19 1.07
C THR A 24 -6.58 -0.17 2.55
N VAL A 25 -5.35 -0.25 3.08
CA VAL A 25 -5.12 -0.56 4.50
C VAL A 25 -5.67 0.55 5.41
N VAL A 26 -5.46 1.82 5.06
CA VAL A 26 -6.01 2.96 5.80
C VAL A 26 -7.54 2.89 5.86
N ASN A 27 -8.20 2.67 4.72
CA ASN A 27 -9.65 2.59 4.66
C ASN A 27 -10.19 1.42 5.49
N THR A 28 -9.56 0.26 5.41
CA THR A 28 -9.93 -0.90 6.24
C THR A 28 -9.74 -0.62 7.73
N LEU A 29 -8.67 0.07 8.14
CA LEU A 29 -8.47 0.44 9.54
C LEU A 29 -9.48 1.49 10.02
N ALA A 30 -9.89 2.42 9.15
CA ALA A 30 -10.91 3.41 9.45
C ALA A 30 -12.28 2.76 9.75
N GLU A 31 -12.65 1.68 9.04
CA GLU A 31 -13.85 0.89 9.34
C GLU A 31 -13.83 0.27 10.74
N LEU A 32 -12.64 0.06 11.32
CA LEU A 32 -12.43 -0.42 12.68
C LEU A 32 -12.25 0.71 13.70
N GLY A 33 -12.37 1.98 13.29
CA GLY A 33 -12.16 3.15 14.15
C GLY A 33 -10.69 3.44 14.47
N ILE A 34 -9.75 2.92 13.68
CA ILE A 34 -8.31 3.12 13.85
C ILE A 34 -7.84 4.19 12.86
N GLU A 35 -7.32 5.31 13.38
CA GLU A 35 -6.75 6.37 12.57
C GLU A 35 -5.33 6.00 12.11
N ALA A 36 -5.19 5.69 10.81
CA ALA A 36 -3.92 5.29 10.20
C ALA A 36 -3.59 6.18 9.00
N HIS A 37 -2.31 6.31 8.68
CA HIS A 37 -1.84 7.14 7.57
C HIS A 37 -0.59 6.56 6.89
N PRO A 38 -0.39 6.84 5.58
CA PRO A 38 0.87 6.57 4.90
C PRO A 38 1.91 7.64 5.23
N ARG A 39 3.18 7.32 5.02
CA ARG A 39 4.31 8.24 5.18
C ARG A 39 5.12 8.33 3.90
N ALA A 40 5.33 9.56 3.41
CA ALA A 40 6.06 9.81 2.17
C ALA A 40 7.55 9.47 2.26
N ASP A 41 8.14 9.61 3.45
CA ASP A 41 9.55 9.32 3.75
C ASP A 41 9.81 7.84 4.05
N ALA A 42 8.78 7.08 4.42
CA ALA A 42 8.90 5.69 4.86
C ALA A 42 7.69 4.84 4.46
N PRO A 43 7.74 4.12 3.30
CA PRO A 43 6.60 3.37 2.76
C PRO A 43 5.97 2.38 3.75
N GLY A 44 4.65 2.28 3.70
CA GLY A 44 3.82 1.53 4.64
C GLY A 44 2.80 2.41 5.34
N VAL A 45 2.04 1.81 6.26
CA VAL A 45 0.98 2.49 7.00
C VAL A 45 1.33 2.51 8.49
N TYR A 46 0.99 3.63 9.15
CA TYR A 46 1.35 3.95 10.52
C TYR A 46 0.12 4.38 11.31
N VAL A 47 0.17 4.17 12.63
CA VAL A 47 -0.77 4.71 13.63
C VAL A 47 0.08 5.52 14.62
N GLY A 48 -0.09 6.85 14.59
CA GLY A 48 0.93 7.76 15.15
C GLY A 48 2.30 7.48 14.52
N GLU A 49 3.34 7.35 15.35
CA GLU A 49 4.71 7.04 14.89
C GLU A 49 5.00 5.54 14.71
N LYS A 50 4.02 4.66 14.96
CA LYS A 50 4.22 3.21 14.94
C LYS A 50 3.76 2.60 13.64
N LYS A 51 4.64 1.83 12.99
CA LYS A 51 4.31 1.13 11.74
C LYS A 51 3.38 -0.04 11.99
N ILE A 52 2.23 -0.06 11.32
CA ILE A 52 1.23 -1.15 11.42
C ILE A 52 1.22 -2.03 10.17
N CYS A 53 1.62 -1.49 9.00
CA CYS A 53 1.71 -2.26 7.77
C CYS A 53 3.01 -1.97 7.03
N SER A 54 3.72 -3.03 6.64
CA SER A 54 4.86 -2.96 5.73
C SER A 54 4.47 -3.38 4.32
N LEU A 55 4.97 -2.66 3.32
CA LEU A 55 4.73 -2.96 1.91
C LEU A 55 6.04 -3.33 1.23
N GLY A 56 6.04 -4.52 0.61
CA GLY A 56 7.13 -5.01 -0.22
C GLY A 56 6.55 -5.59 -1.49
N LEU A 57 6.98 -5.06 -2.65
CA LEU A 57 6.57 -5.52 -3.96
C LEU A 57 7.75 -6.14 -4.68
N ARG A 58 7.53 -7.30 -5.29
CA ARG A 58 8.45 -7.88 -6.27
C ARG A 58 7.84 -7.69 -7.64
N ILE A 59 8.61 -7.12 -8.56
CA ILE A 59 8.19 -6.94 -9.94
C ILE A 59 9.16 -7.65 -10.87
N ARG A 60 8.61 -8.47 -11.77
CA ARG A 60 9.31 -9.18 -12.82
C ARG A 60 8.51 -9.05 -14.12
N ARG A 61 9.12 -8.49 -15.16
CA ARG A 61 8.50 -8.38 -16.51
C ARG A 61 7.17 -7.58 -16.56
N GLY A 62 6.83 -6.81 -15.52
CA GLY A 62 5.60 -6.03 -15.44
C GLY A 62 4.44 -6.72 -14.69
N CYS A 63 4.76 -7.76 -13.92
CA CYS A 63 3.91 -8.42 -12.94
C CYS A 63 4.68 -8.67 -11.64
#